data_AF-A0A327L2S8-F1
#
_entry.id   AF-A0A327L2S8-F1
#
_cell.length_a   1.000
_cell.length_b   1.000
_cell.length_c   1.000
_cell.angle_alpha   90.00
_cell.angle_beta   90.00
_cell.angle_gamma   90.00
#
_symmetry.space_group_name_H-M   'P 1'
#
loop_
_entity.id
_entity.type
_entity.pdbx_description
1 polymer ?
#
loop_
_entity_poly.entity_id
_entity_poly.type
_entity_poly.pdbx_seq_one_letter_code
_entity_poly.pdbx_strand_id
1 'polypeptide(L)'
;MPWTAPLSRPVRPRGRTPLRSLAEARAYLLTLPPAEAARPAWQTAAGLLITAAEAGTMAATEEATAQLERALFIGYRLDMTG
;
A
#
# COMPACT_ATOMS: atom_id res chain seq x y z
N MET A 1 -10.52 9.84 -11.87
CA MET A 1 -10.23 10.03 -10.44
C MET A 1 -9.18 9.00 -10.04
N PRO A 2 -7.96 9.42 -9.69
CA PRO A 2 -6.85 8.49 -9.57
C PRO A 2 -6.73 7.80 -8.20
N TRP A 3 -6.85 8.53 -7.09
CA TRP A 3 -6.63 7.98 -5.74
C TRP A 3 -7.80 7.15 -5.19
N THR A 4 -9.00 7.31 -5.74
CA THR A 4 -10.18 6.52 -5.35
C THR A 4 -10.20 5.16 -6.03
N ALA A 5 -9.24 4.86 -6.91
CA ALA A 5 -9.14 3.56 -7.55
C ALA A 5 -8.96 2.45 -6.50
N PRO A 6 -9.64 1.30 -6.68
CA PRO A 6 -9.46 0.16 -5.80
C PRO A 6 -8.05 -0.42 -5.94
N LEU A 7 -7.53 -1.03 -4.88
CA LEU A 7 -6.37 -1.92 -4.98
C LEU A 7 -6.76 -3.17 -5.79
N SER A 8 -5.79 -3.87 -6.37
CA SER A 8 -6.08 -5.10 -7.13
C SER A 8 -6.65 -6.21 -6.24
N ARG A 9 -6.37 -6.14 -4.93
CA ARG A 9 -6.98 -6.96 -3.87
C ARG A 9 -6.93 -6.22 -2.53
N PRO A 10 -7.83 -6.53 -1.58
CA PRO A 10 -7.76 -5.97 -0.24
C PRO A 10 -6.45 -6.37 0.44
N VAL A 11 -5.76 -5.39 1.02
CA VAL A 11 -4.52 -5.60 1.77
C VAL A 11 -4.79 -5.37 3.25
N ARG A 12 -4.42 -6.30 4.12
CA ARG A 12 -4.79 -6.28 5.54
C ARG A 12 -3.58 -6.04 6.45
N PRO A 13 -3.32 -4.79 6.88
CA PRO A 13 -2.37 -4.55 7.96
C PRO A 13 -2.88 -5.17 9.27
N ARG A 14 -1.96 -5.72 10.05
CA ARG A 14 -2.22 -6.35 11.35
C ARG A 14 -2.88 -5.35 12.29
N GLY A 15 -3.99 -5.78 12.89
CA GLY A 15 -4.76 -4.97 13.84
C GLY A 15 -5.50 -3.78 13.20
N ARG A 16 -5.65 -3.76 11.87
CA ARG A 16 -6.39 -2.72 11.15
C ARG A 16 -7.44 -3.33 10.22
N THR A 17 -8.36 -2.47 9.79
CA THR A 17 -9.31 -2.78 8.72
C THR A 17 -8.56 -2.99 7.40
N PRO A 18 -9.04 -3.90 6.51
CA PRO A 18 -8.48 -4.06 5.18
C PRO A 18 -8.49 -2.75 4.39
N LEU A 19 -7.38 -2.44 3.74
CA LEU A 19 -7.23 -1.35 2.79
C LEU A 19 -7.75 -1.83 1.43
N ARG A 20 -8.62 -1.05 0.79
CA ARG A 20 -9.32 -1.40 -0.45
C ARG A 20 -9.04 -0.43 -1.59
N SER A 21 -8.45 0.72 -1.31
CA SER A 21 -8.17 1.77 -2.31
C SER A 21 -6.76 2.35 -2.19
N LEU A 22 -6.28 2.99 -3.25
CA LEU A 22 -5.01 3.74 -3.25
C LEU A 22 -5.02 4.84 -2.18
N ALA A 23 -6.16 5.48 -1.95
CA ALA A 23 -6.34 6.50 -0.90
C ALA A 23 -6.14 5.92 0.51
N GLU A 24 -6.74 4.77 0.82
CA GLU A 24 -6.57 4.10 2.11
C GLU A 24 -5.13 3.61 2.31
N ALA A 25 -4.49 3.09 1.25
CA ALA A 25 -3.08 2.73 1.26
C ALA A 25 -2.18 3.94 1.58
N ARG A 26 -2.39 5.07 0.89
CA ARG A 26 -1.68 6.32 1.17
C ARG A 26 -1.90 6.79 2.60
N ALA A 27 -3.16 6.79 3.07
CA ALA A 27 -3.48 7.18 4.44
C ALA A 27 -2.75 6.31 5.45
N TYR A 28 -2.70 4.99 5.23
CA TYR A 28 -1.94 4.07 6.07
C TYR A 28 -0.45 4.39 6.11
N LEU A 29 0.19 4.63 4.96
CA LEU A 29 1.60 5.03 4.87
C LEU A 29 1.91 6.28 5.69
N LEU A 30 1.01 7.28 5.67
CA LEU A 30 1.16 8.52 6.46
C LEU A 30 1.06 8.30 7.97
N THR A 31 0.51 7.16 8.42
CA THR A 31 0.48 6.79 9.84
C THR A 31 1.73 6.03 10.31
N LEU A 32 2.66 5.70 9.40
CA LEU A 32 3.87 4.98 9.79
C LEU A 32 4.80 5.87 10.63
N PRO A 33 5.47 5.32 11.66
CA PRO A 33 6.55 6.02 12.33
C PRO A 33 7.62 6.47 11.34
N PRO A 34 8.28 7.64 11.51
CA PRO A 34 9.26 8.16 10.55
C PRO A 34 10.37 7.17 10.20
N ALA A 35 10.88 6.43 11.21
CA ALA A 35 11.91 5.40 11.01
C ALA A 35 11.43 4.24 10.13
N GLU A 36 10.16 3.85 10.25
CA GLU A 36 9.55 2.84 9.36
C GLU A 36 9.32 3.41 7.97
N ALA A 37 8.70 4.59 7.88
CA ALA A 37 8.44 5.24 6.59
C ALA A 37 9.72 5.44 5.75
N ALA A 38 10.87 5.68 6.39
CA ALA A 38 12.17 5.82 5.73
C ALA A 38 12.75 4.50 5.17
N ARG A 39 12.21 3.33 5.53
CA ARG A 39 12.74 2.05 5.04
C ARG A 39 12.48 1.91 3.53
N PRO A 40 13.42 1.32 2.76
CA PRO A 40 13.31 1.23 1.31
C PRO A 40 11.99 0.61 0.81
N ALA A 41 11.50 -0.44 1.48
CA ALA A 41 10.25 -1.10 1.09
C ALA A 41 9.03 -0.14 1.12
N TRP A 42 8.97 0.74 2.11
CA TRP A 42 7.91 1.73 2.26
C TRP A 42 8.06 2.92 1.30
N GLN A 43 9.29 3.36 1.03
CA GLN A 43 9.56 4.38 0.02
C GLN A 43 9.18 3.90 -1.39
N THR A 44 9.51 2.65 -1.74
CA THR A 44 9.08 2.06 -3.02
C THR A 44 7.57 1.92 -3.09
N ALA A 45 6.90 1.52 -2.00
CA ALA A 45 5.44 1.46 -1.96
C ALA A 45 4.81 2.85 -2.18
N ALA A 46 5.35 3.90 -1.56
CA ALA A 46 4.88 5.27 -1.73
C ALA A 46 5.01 5.74 -3.19
N GLY A 47 6.17 5.49 -3.81
CA GLY A 47 6.40 5.83 -5.22
C GLY A 47 5.43 5.11 -6.16
N LEU A 48 5.24 3.81 -5.98
CA LEU A 48 4.32 3.03 -6.82
C LEU A 48 2.85 3.44 -6.64
N LEU A 49 2.43 3.82 -5.42
CA LEU A 49 1.08 4.35 -5.18
C LEU A 49 0.85 5.68 -5.93
N ILE A 50 1.86 6.56 -5.97
CA ILE A 50 1.82 7.80 -6.77
C ILE A 50 1.73 7.47 -8.25
N THR A 51 2.60 6.59 -8.75
CA THR A 51 2.57 6.14 -10.16
C THR A 51 1.22 5.52 -10.53
N ALA A 52 0.64 4.68 -9.67
CA ALA A 52 -0.66 4.05 -9.91
C ALA A 52 -1.79 5.08 -9.97
N ALA A 53 -1.75 6.08 -9.07
CA ALA A 53 -2.69 7.18 -9.11
C ALA A 53 -2.51 7.96 -10.44
N GLU A 54 -1.31 8.40 -10.78
CA GLU A 54 -1.08 9.21 -11.98
C GLU A 54 -1.42 8.48 -13.29
N ALA A 55 -1.00 7.21 -13.42
CA ALA A 55 -1.23 6.42 -14.61
C ALA A 55 -2.69 5.94 -14.75
N GLY A 56 -3.35 5.62 -13.63
CA GLY A 56 -4.73 5.09 -13.64
C GLY A 56 -4.88 3.73 -14.32
N THR A 57 -3.79 2.98 -14.48
CA THR A 57 -3.81 1.66 -15.14
C THR A 57 -3.91 0.52 -14.14
N MET A 58 -4.48 -0.60 -14.59
CA MET A 58 -4.60 -1.82 -13.79
C MET A 58 -3.21 -2.39 -13.43
N ALA A 59 -2.27 -2.39 -14.38
CA ALA A 59 -0.90 -2.86 -14.15
C ALA A 59 -0.17 -2.06 -13.06
N ALA A 60 -0.26 -0.72 -13.09
CA ALA A 60 0.35 0.10 -12.04
C ALA A 60 -0.31 -0.13 -10.67
N THR A 61 -1.64 -0.33 -10.67
CA THR A 61 -2.39 -0.65 -9.45
C THR A 61 -1.99 -2.02 -8.87
N GLU A 62 -1.79 -3.04 -9.71
CA GLU A 62 -1.33 -4.36 -9.29
C GLU A 62 0.08 -4.31 -8.68
N GLU A 63 0.99 -3.59 -9.32
CA GLU A 63 2.36 -3.42 -8.84
C GLU A 63 2.40 -2.70 -7.48
N ALA A 64 1.64 -1.60 -7.35
CA ALA A 64 1.52 -0.88 -6.09
C ALA A 64 0.92 -1.75 -4.98
N THR A 65 -0.11 -2.55 -5.31
CA THR A 65 -0.74 -3.47 -4.36
C THR A 65 0.24 -4.55 -3.89
N ALA A 66 0.98 -5.17 -4.81
CA ALA A 66 1.96 -6.21 -4.49
C ALA A 66 3.11 -5.66 -3.63
N GLN A 67 3.59 -4.45 -3.92
CA GLN A 67 4.63 -3.84 -3.10
C GLN A 67 4.13 -3.46 -1.70
N LEU A 68 2.88 -2.99 -1.58
CA LEU A 68 2.27 -2.69 -0.29
C LEU A 68 2.21 -3.94 0.61
N GLU A 69 1.78 -5.08 0.07
CA GLU A 69 1.79 -6.36 0.78
C GLU A 69 3.22 -6.77 1.19
N ARG A 70 4.19 -6.63 0.28
CA ARG A 70 5.59 -6.96 0.57
C ARG A 70 6.15 -6.09 1.70
N ALA A 71 5.86 -4.79 1.70
CA ALA A 71 6.30 -3.88 2.75
C ALA A 71 5.67 -4.25 4.11
N LEU A 72 4.39 -4.61 4.13
CA LEU A 72 3.72 -5.12 5.33
C LEU A 72 4.36 -6.43 5.83
N PHE A 73 4.65 -7.37 4.93
CA PHE A 73 5.27 -8.65 5.27
C PHE A 73 6.67 -8.45 5.88
N ILE A 74 7.54 -7.69 5.22
CA ILE A 74 8.90 -7.38 5.70
C ILE A 74 8.89 -6.60 7.03
N GLY A 75 7.85 -5.80 7.25
CA GLY A 75 7.64 -5.08 8.51
C GLY A 75 7.03 -5.91 9.63
N TYR A 76 6.68 -7.19 9.40
CA TYR A 76 5.87 -8.02 10.31
C TYR A 76 4.51 -7.39 10.68
N ARG A 77 3.96 -6.60 9.75
CA ARG A 77 2.71 -5.86 9.87
C ARG A 77 1.60 -6.41 8.99
N LEU A 78 1.82 -7.51 8.26
CA LEU A 78 0.77 -8.16 7.48
C LEU A 78 -0.06 -9.08 8.38
N ASP A 79 -1.39 -9.02 8.26
CA ASP A 79 -2.27 -10.02 8.85
C ASP A 79 -2.26 -11.29 7.99
N MET A 80 -1.85 -12.41 8.58
CA MET A 80 -1.79 -13.73 7.93
C MET A 80 -2.99 -14.61 8.30
N THR A 81 -3.92 -14.10 9.11
CA THR A 81 -5.17 -14.81 9.43
C THR A 81 -6.18 -14.57 8.31
N GLY A 82 -6.28 -15.57 7.43
CA GLY A 82 -7.26 -15.64 6.34
C GLY A 82 -8.67 -15.88 6.84
#